data_AF-A0A4U7EML3-F1
#
_entry.id   AF-A0A4U7EML3-F1
#
_cell.length_a   1.000
_cell.length_b   1.000
_cell.length_c   1.000
_cell.angle_alpha   90.00
_cell.angle_beta   90.00
_cell.angle_gamma   90.00
#
_symmetry.space_group_name_H-M   'P 1'
#
loop_
_entity.id
_entity.type
_entity.pdbx_description
1 polymer ?
#
loop_
_entity_poly.entity_id
_entity_poly.type
_entity_poly.pdbx_seq_one_letter_code
_entity_poly.pdbx_strand_id
1 'polypeptide(L)' 'VECKAPRVSIAQDAFDQGARYNIVLQAPYLVVTNGQTHYACAIDFNDQSYAFLDDLPPYDVLLSRADGP' A
#
# COMPACT_ATOMS: atom_id res chain seq x y z
N VAL A 1 5.30 1.15 -3.13
CA VAL A 1 5.86 0.88 -1.79
C VAL A 1 6.50 2.15 -1.27
N GLU A 2 6.23 2.52 -0.03
CA GLU A 2 6.83 3.65 0.68
C GLU A 2 7.77 3.10 1.76
N CYS A 3 9.04 3.52 1.73
CA CYS A 3 10.07 2.99 2.61
C CYS A 3 10.56 4.05 3.61
N LYS A 4 10.74 3.65 4.86
CA LYS A 4 11.34 4.45 5.94
C LYS A 4 12.63 3.82 6.44
N ALA A 5 13.44 4.62 7.13
CA ALA A 5 14.64 4.11 7.78
C ALA A 5 14.26 3.12 8.89
N PRO A 6 15.05 2.06 9.17
CA PRO A 6 14.67 1.01 10.11
C PRO A 6 14.31 1.46 11.52
N ARG A 7 14.98 2.51 12.00
CA ARG A 7 14.74 3.10 13.34
C ARG A 7 13.49 3.98 13.42
N VAL A 8 12.82 4.27 12.31
CA VAL A 8 11.64 5.13 12.27
C VAL A 8 10.39 4.25 12.44
N SER A 9 9.62 4.52 13.48
CA SER A 9 8.31 3.90 13.67
C SER A 9 7.38 4.32 12.54
N ILE A 10 6.65 3.35 11.97
CA ILE A 10 5.63 3.65 10.97
C ILE A 10 4.42 4.24 11.69
N ALA A 11 4.03 5.45 11.30
CA ALA A 11 2.85 6.15 11.79
C ALA A 11 2.03 6.69 10.61
N GLN A 12 0.92 7.37 10.93
CA GLN A 12 -0.05 7.87 9.94
C GLN A 12 0.60 8.75 8.85
N ASP A 13 1.60 9.55 9.21
CA ASP A 13 2.33 10.42 8.28
C ASP A 13 3.01 9.65 7.12
N ALA A 14 3.52 8.45 7.39
CA ALA A 14 4.10 7.58 6.36
C ALA A 14 3.03 7.05 5.39
N PHE A 15 1.82 6.76 5.89
CA PHE A 15 0.69 6.38 5.04
C PHE A 15 0.18 7.57 4.23
N ASP A 16 0.08 8.75 4.83
CA ASP A 16 -0.37 9.96 4.14
C ASP A 16 0.58 10.30 2.98
N GLN A 17 1.90 10.15 3.20
CA GLN A 17 2.89 10.32 2.15
C GLN A 17 2.71 9.27 1.04
N GLY A 18 2.59 8.00 1.40
CA GLY A 18 2.37 6.92 0.43
C GLY A 18 1.08 7.10 -0.39
N ALA A 19 -0.03 7.44 0.28
CA ALA A 19 -1.33 7.68 -0.34
C ALA A 19 -1.27 8.87 -1.30
N ARG A 20 -0.59 9.96 -0.93
CA ARG A 20 -0.44 11.14 -1.79
C ARG A 20 0.25 10.82 -3.12
N TYR A 21 1.33 10.04 -3.08
CA TYR A 21 1.96 9.57 -4.33
C TYR A 21 1.05 8.60 -5.09
N ASN A 22 0.31 7.77 -4.36
CA ASN A 22 -0.54 6.76 -4.97
C ASN A 22 -1.82 7.31 -5.63
N ILE A 23 -2.24 8.55 -5.33
CA ILE A 23 -3.31 9.23 -6.07
C ILE A 23 -2.99 9.31 -7.57
N VAL A 24 -1.72 9.56 -7.92
CA VAL A 24 -1.28 9.69 -9.32
C VAL A 24 -1.02 8.34 -9.97
N LEU A 25 -0.40 7.42 -9.23
CA LEU A 25 -0.06 6.09 -9.74
C LEU A 25 -1.28 5.16 -9.83
N GLN A 26 -2.30 5.41 -9.02
CA GLN A 26 -3.49 4.59 -8.86
C GLN A 26 -3.18 3.11 -8.62
N ALA A 27 -2.12 2.80 -7.87
CA ALA A 27 -1.80 1.40 -7.58
C ALA A 27 -2.86 0.80 -6.64
N PRO A 28 -3.33 -0.44 -6.89
CA PRO A 28 -4.40 -1.05 -6.09
C PRO A 28 -3.95 -1.41 -4.67
N TYR A 29 -2.64 -1.44 -4.42
CA TYR A 29 -2.07 -1.73 -3.11
C TYR A 29 -1.01 -0.70 -2.73
N LEU A 30 -1.05 -0.26 -1.48
CA LEU A 30 0.00 0.54 -0.87
C LEU A 30 0.65 -0.27 0.24
N VAL A 31 1.98 -0.29 0.25
CA VAL A 31 2.78 -0.94 1.28
C VAL A 31 3.69 0.10 1.90
N VAL A 32 3.68 0.19 3.23
CA VAL A 32 4.58 1.04 4.02
C VAL A 32 5.47 0.14 4.87
N THR A 33 6.77 0.39 4.85
CA THR A 33 7.75 -0.48 5.50
C THR A 33 8.92 0.30 6.08
N ASN A 34 9.46 -0.16 7.21
CA ASN A 34 10.77 0.23 7.72
C ASN A 34 11.76 -0.96 7.73
N GLY A 35 11.40 -2.09 7.12
CA GLY A 35 12.22 -3.31 7.09
C GLY A 35 12.10 -4.21 8.32
N GLN A 36 11.46 -3.74 9.41
CA GLN A 36 11.14 -4.56 10.59
C GLN A 36 9.63 -4.74 10.76
N THR A 37 8.88 -3.71 10.43
CA THR A 37 7.42 -3.67 10.46
C THR A 37 6.92 -3.26 9.08
N HIS A 38 5.84 -3.91 8.67
CA HIS A 38 5.25 -3.76 7.36
C HIS A 38 3.75 -3.63 7.52
N TYR A 39 3.16 -2.72 6.76
CA TYR A 39 1.72 -2.60 6.64
C TYR A 39 1.37 -2.56 5.16
N ALA A 40 0.34 -3.33 4.79
CA ALA A 40 -0.23 -3.32 3.46
C ALA A 40 -1.68 -2.87 3.54
N CYS A 41 -2.13 -2.11 2.54
CA CYS A 41 -3.53 -1.80 2.36
C CYS A 41 -3.94 -1.94 0.89
N ALA A 42 -5.16 -2.41 0.69
CA ALA A 42 -5.86 -2.32 -0.59
C ALA A 42 -6.57 -0.96 -0.66
N ILE A 43 -6.51 -0.32 -1.83
CA ILE A 43 -7.17 0.96 -2.07
C ILE A 43 -8.35 0.74 -3.00
N ASP A 44 -9.50 1.27 -2.60
CA ASP A 44 -10.66 1.42 -3.47
C ASP A 44 -10.75 2.88 -3.93
N PHE A 45 -10.45 3.12 -5.20
CA PHE A 45 -10.50 4.46 -5.77
C PHE A 45 -11.94 4.92 -6.09
N ASN A 46 -12.89 4.00 -6.21
CA ASN A 46 -14.30 4.34 -6.46
C ASN A 46 -14.94 4.85 -5.16
N ASP A 47 -14.72 4.13 -4.06
CA ASP A 47 -15.25 4.47 -2.74
C ASP A 47 -14.33 5.40 -1.95
N GLN A 48 -13.19 5.80 -2.53
CA GLN A 48 -12.15 6.62 -1.90
C GLN A 48 -11.75 6.09 -0.51
N SER A 49 -11.65 4.78 -0.39
CA SER A 49 -11.43 4.08 0.87
C SER A 49 -10.21 3.17 0.80
N TYR A 50 -9.79 2.67 1.96
CA TYR A 50 -8.73 1.68 2.04
C TYR A 50 -9.02 0.66 3.13
N ALA A 51 -8.50 -0.55 2.94
CA ALA A 51 -8.58 -1.62 3.93
C ALA A 51 -7.18 -2.15 4.22
N PHE A 52 -6.82 -2.24 5.49
CA PHE A 52 -5.59 -2.92 5.91
C PHE A 52 -5.69 -4.41 5.60
N LEU A 53 -4.57 -4.97 5.16
CA LEU A 53 -4.42 -6.37 4.84
C LEU A 53 -3.51 -7.03 5.86
N ASP A 54 -3.88 -8.22 6.32
CA ASP A 54 -3.01 -9.07 7.15
C ASP A 54 -1.81 -9.57 6.35
N ASP A 55 -2.01 -9.87 5.06
CA ASP A 55 -0.97 -10.27 4.13
C ASP A 55 -1.29 -9.78 2.71
N LEU A 56 -0.26 -9.65 1.88
CA LEU A 56 -0.45 -9.37 0.47
C LEU A 56 -1.02 -10.60 -0.24
N PRO A 57 -1.84 -10.41 -1.28
CA PRO A 57 -2.26 -11.52 -2.12
C PRO A 57 -1.05 -12.26 -2.71
N PRO A 58 -1.18 -13.58 -2.97
CA PRO A 58 -0.21 -14.34 -3.74
C PRO A 58 0.13 -13.65 -5.07
N TYR A 59 1.37 -13.85 -5.55
CA TYR A 59 1.87 -13.11 -6.71
C TYR A 59 1.04 -13.33 -7.98
N ASP A 60 0.53 -14.54 -8.19
CA ASP A 60 -0.40 -14.89 -9.27
C ASP A 60 -1.72 -14.09 -9.19
N VAL A 61 -2.24 -13.87 -7.98
CA VAL A 61 -3.44 -13.04 -7.73
C VAL A 61 -3.14 -11.54 -7.95
N LEU A 62 -1.91 -11.10 -7.70
CA LEU A 62 -1.49 -9.72 -7.99
C LEU A 62 -1.44 -9.47 -9.50
N LEU A 63 -0.92 -10.43 -10.28
CA LEU A 63 -0.87 -10.32 -11.75
C LEU A 63 -2.26 -10.23 -12.36
N SER A 64 -3.22 -11.04 -11.88
CA SER A 64 -4.60 -11.02 -12.41
C SER A 64 -5.34 -9.70 -12.16
N ARG A 65 -4.83 -8.84 -11.27
CA ARG A 65 -5.39 -7.51 -10.99
C ARG A 65 -4.63 -6.37 -11.66
N ALA A 66 -3.40 -6.61 -12.12
CA ALA A 66 -2.59 -5.62 -12.81
C ALA A 66 -3.14 -5.30 -14.22
N ASP A 67 -3.99 -6.19 -14.76
CA ASP A 67 -4.59 -6.01 -16.08
C ASP A 67 -5.85 -5.13 -16.08
N GLY A 68 -6.47 -4.85 -14.92
CA GLY A 68 -7.75 -4.13 -14.85
C GLY A 68 -8.86 -4.74 -15.73
N PRO A 69 -10.09 -4.18 -15.74
CA PRO A 69 -10.84 -4.04 -16.97
C PRO A 69 -10.21 -3.00 -17.91
#